data_AF-A0A3N0G640-F1
#
_entry.id   AF-A0A3N0G640-F1
#
_cell.length_a   1.000
_cell.length_b   1.000
_cell.length_c   1.000
_cell.angle_alpha   90.00
_cell.angle_beta   90.00
_cell.angle_gamma   90.00
#
_symmetry.space_group_name_H-M   'P 1'
#
loop_
_entity.id
_entity.type
_entity.pdbx_description
1 polymer ?
#
loop_
_entity_poly.entity_id
_entity_poly.type
_entity_poly.pdbx_seq_one_letter_code
_entity_poly.pdbx_strand_id
1 'polypeptide(L)'
;MGVMMEITAQIVTDFRAYYPEFGDATAWPDSGVVLALGEGDAETGPRWGDYKDRQVVSIKKRGMFAFAAHRLVMRQRSAGGDVGAAYAISGKSVGDESTSFAVPSVTMDDLTINGDLPLTTYGVEFMRLRRRAGAGGVMI
;
A
#
# COMPACT_ATOMS: atom_id res chain seq x y z
N MET A 1 3.59 24.18 7.60
CA MET A 1 3.15 23.35 8.74
C MET A 1 2.10 22.39 8.17
N GLY A 2 2.50 21.17 7.80
CA GLY A 2 1.60 20.23 7.14
C GLY A 2 0.59 19.70 8.14
N VAL A 3 -0.70 19.90 7.87
CA VAL A 3 -1.77 19.30 8.67
C VAL A 3 -1.78 17.81 8.34
N MET A 4 -1.19 17.00 9.22
CA MET A 4 -1.31 15.55 9.18
C MET A 4 -2.77 15.19 9.49
N MET A 5 -3.37 14.30 8.70
CA MET A 5 -4.74 13.88 8.93
C MET A 5 -4.82 13.06 10.23
N GLU A 6 -5.79 13.33 11.09
CA GLU A 6 -6.03 12.50 12.26
C GLU A 6 -6.63 11.15 11.83
N ILE A 7 -5.89 10.06 12.04
CA ILE A 7 -6.36 8.71 11.74
C ILE A 7 -7.33 8.27 12.84
N THR A 8 -8.62 8.47 12.59
CA THR A 8 -9.70 8.08 13.50
C THR A 8 -10.07 6.60 13.37
N ALA A 9 -10.74 6.06 14.37
CA ALA A 9 -11.29 4.69 14.33
C ALA A 9 -12.24 4.46 13.13
N GLN A 10 -12.95 5.50 12.69
CA GLN A 10 -13.81 5.42 11.51
C GLN A 10 -13.01 5.14 10.23
N ILE A 11 -11.81 5.70 10.09
CA ILE A 11 -10.96 5.47 8.92
C ILE A 11 -10.43 4.03 8.93
N VAL A 12 -10.15 3.46 10.10
CA VAL A 12 -9.80 2.04 10.24
C VAL A 12 -10.97 1.15 9.82
N THR A 13 -12.19 1.48 10.23
CA THR A 13 -13.41 0.76 9.80
C THR A 13 -13.61 0.88 8.28
N ASP A 14 -13.46 2.07 7.71
CA ASP A 14 -13.55 2.30 6.27
C ASP A 14 -12.48 1.53 5.49
N PHE A 15 -11.25 1.46 6.01
CA PHE A 15 -10.16 0.68 5.42
C PHE A 15 -10.51 -0.81 5.39
N ARG A 16 -10.98 -1.37 6.50
CA ARG A 16 -11.40 -2.78 6.59
C ARG A 16 -12.63 -3.08 5.74
N ALA A 17 -13.53 -2.12 5.56
CA ALA A 17 -14.65 -2.25 4.64
C ALA A 17 -14.19 -2.23 3.17
N TYR A 18 -13.15 -1.47 2.85
CA TYR A 18 -12.59 -1.37 1.50
C TYR A 18 -11.71 -2.59 1.13
N TYR A 19 -10.96 -3.12 2.09
CA TYR A 19 -10.16 -4.34 1.95
C TYR A 19 -10.55 -5.36 3.03
N PRO A 20 -11.61 -6.17 2.79
CA PRO A 20 -12.15 -7.13 3.77
C PRO A 20 -11.12 -8.14 4.29
N GLU A 21 -10.07 -8.43 3.53
CA GLU A 21 -8.96 -9.30 3.92
C GLU A 21 -8.16 -8.80 5.15
N PHE A 22 -8.25 -7.50 5.48
CA PHE A 22 -7.69 -6.92 6.70
C PHE A 22 -8.71 -6.81 7.85
N GLY A 23 -9.87 -7.47 7.72
CA GLY A 23 -10.96 -7.42 8.69
C GLY A 23 -10.67 -8.11 10.02
N ASP A 24 -9.76 -9.08 10.05
CA ASP A 24 -9.38 -9.80 11.27
C ASP A 24 -8.47 -8.96 12.16
N ALA A 25 -9.01 -8.49 13.29
CA ALA A 25 -8.29 -7.67 14.26
C ALA A 25 -7.20 -8.44 15.04
N THR A 26 -7.21 -9.78 15.01
CA THR A 26 -6.16 -10.59 15.63
C THR A 26 -4.94 -10.72 14.73
N ALA A 27 -5.16 -10.95 13.44
CA ALA A 27 -4.09 -10.95 12.44
C ALA A 27 -3.58 -9.53 12.14
N TRP A 28 -4.47 -8.54 12.17
CA TRP A 28 -4.19 -7.15 11.81
C TRP A 28 -4.62 -6.21 12.94
N PRO A 29 -3.80 -6.04 14.00
CA PRO A 29 -4.16 -5.20 15.13
C PRO A 29 -4.37 -3.74 14.73
N ASP A 30 -5.33 -3.07 15.37
CA ASP A 30 -5.72 -1.69 15.06
C ASP A 30 -4.52 -0.73 15.10
N SER A 31 -3.60 -0.91 16.05
CA SER A 31 -2.37 -0.11 16.15
C SER A 31 -1.50 -0.22 14.90
N GLY A 32 -1.41 -1.41 14.29
CA GLY A 32 -0.68 -1.64 13.06
C GLY A 32 -1.35 -0.97 11.86
N VAL A 33 -2.68 -1.03 11.80
CA VAL A 33 -3.49 -0.39 10.76
C VAL A 33 -3.40 1.14 10.85
N VAL A 34 -3.52 1.71 12.06
CA VAL A 34 -3.39 3.15 12.30
C VAL A 34 -2.01 3.64 11.87
N LEU A 35 -0.94 2.94 12.24
CA LEU A 35 0.41 3.30 11.82
C LEU A 35 0.57 3.25 10.30
N ALA A 36 0.07 2.19 9.65
CA ALA A 36 0.15 2.04 8.20
C ALA A 36 -0.64 3.11 7.45
N LEU A 37 -1.81 3.51 7.97
CA LEU A 37 -2.60 4.62 7.43
C LEU A 37 -1.91 5.98 7.62
N GLY A 38 -1.23 6.19 8.75
CA GLY A 38 -0.43 7.40 8.98
C GLY A 38 0.74 7.51 7.99
N GLU A 39 1.44 6.41 7.72
CA GLU A 39 2.47 6.36 6.67
C GLU A 39 1.84 6.62 5.29
N GLY A 40 0.66 6.06 5.01
CA GLY A 40 -0.08 6.31 3.78
C GLY A 40 -0.51 7.78 3.60
N ASP A 41 -0.90 8.49 4.66
CA ASP A 41 -1.22 9.91 4.61
C ASP A 41 0.02 10.76 4.30
N ALA A 42 1.17 10.42 4.90
CA ALA A 42 2.44 11.08 4.62
C ALA A 42 2.87 10.92 3.14
N GLU A 43 2.66 9.74 2.56
CA GLU A 43 2.95 9.46 1.14
C GLU A 43 1.93 10.10 0.19
N THR A 44 0.69 10.27 0.65
CA THR A 44 -0.41 10.90 -0.11
C THR A 44 -0.63 12.36 0.29
N GLY A 45 0.46 13.13 0.27
CA GLY A 45 0.47 14.56 0.56
C GLY A 45 -0.40 15.41 -0.39
N PRO A 46 -0.25 16.75 -0.36
CA PRO A 46 -1.21 17.70 -0.94
C PRO A 46 -1.52 17.51 -2.44
N ARG A 47 -0.61 16.92 -3.21
CA ARG A 47 -0.77 16.65 -4.65
C ARG A 47 -1.85 15.62 -4.97
N TRP A 48 -2.27 14.83 -4.00
CA TRP A 48 -3.28 13.80 -4.18
C TRP A 48 -4.72 14.33 -4.02
N GLY A 49 -4.86 15.62 -3.69
CA GLY A 49 -6.12 16.27 -3.38
C GLY A 49 -6.64 15.91 -1.99
N ASP A 50 -7.91 16.22 -1.73
CA ASP A 50 -8.48 16.09 -0.39
C ASP A 50 -8.97 14.67 -0.10
N TYR A 51 -8.86 14.30 1.18
CA TYR A 51 -9.56 13.15 1.71
C TYR A 51 -11.03 13.51 1.88
N LYS A 52 -11.90 12.85 1.11
CA LYS A 52 -13.35 13.04 1.22
C LYS A 52 -13.92 11.92 2.08
N ASP A 53 -14.32 12.27 3.29
CA ASP A 53 -15.03 11.36 4.19
C ASP A 53 -16.39 10.94 3.61
N ARG A 54 -16.85 9.75 4.01
CA ARG A 54 -18.21 9.22 3.75
C ARG A 54 -18.64 9.17 2.27
N GLN A 55 -18.16 8.15 1.56
CA GLN A 55 -18.73 7.61 0.31
C GLN A 55 -18.18 8.13 -1.03
N VAL A 56 -17.38 9.19 -1.07
CA VAL A 56 -16.71 9.59 -2.33
C VAL A 56 -15.32 8.96 -2.38
N VAL A 57 -15.11 8.06 -3.33
CA VAL A 57 -13.82 7.39 -3.56
C VAL A 57 -12.82 8.42 -4.13
N SER A 58 -12.12 9.15 -3.26
CA SER A 58 -11.07 10.10 -3.69
C SER A 58 -9.78 9.37 -4.05
N ILE A 59 -9.00 9.96 -4.95
CA ILE A 59 -7.69 9.40 -5.34
C ILE A 59 -6.76 9.33 -4.12
N LYS A 60 -6.79 10.35 -3.24
CA LYS A 60 -6.07 10.32 -1.95
C LYS A 60 -6.49 9.14 -1.10
N LYS A 61 -7.79 8.92 -0.86
CA LYS A 61 -8.30 7.80 -0.05
C LYS A 61 -7.80 6.46 -0.57
N ARG A 62 -7.90 6.23 -1.88
CA ARG A 62 -7.43 4.98 -2.51
C ARG A 62 -5.92 4.81 -2.40
N GLY A 63 -5.15 5.88 -2.60
CA GLY A 63 -3.70 5.85 -2.48
C GLY A 63 -3.26 5.49 -1.06
N MET A 64 -3.83 6.17 -0.07
CA MET A 64 -3.55 5.95 1.34
C MET A 64 -3.88 4.51 1.75
N PHE A 65 -5.04 3.99 1.34
CA PHE A 65 -5.45 2.63 1.66
C PHE A 65 -4.55 1.59 0.96
N ALA A 66 -4.22 1.79 -0.32
CA ALA A 66 -3.34 0.89 -1.05
C ALA A 66 -1.93 0.86 -0.44
N PHE A 67 -1.40 2.01 -0.03
CA PHE A 67 -0.10 2.08 0.66
C PHE A 67 -0.15 1.39 2.03
N ALA A 68 -1.20 1.65 2.81
CA ALA A 68 -1.37 1.03 4.13
C ALA A 68 -1.47 -0.50 4.02
N ALA A 69 -2.27 -1.01 3.08
CA ALA A 69 -2.40 -2.45 2.81
C ALA A 69 -1.05 -3.08 2.41
N HIS A 70 -0.31 -2.42 1.51
CA HIS A 70 1.05 -2.84 1.14
C HIS A 70 1.96 -2.96 2.38
N ARG A 71 1.95 -1.94 3.24
CA ARG A 71 2.81 -1.90 4.42
C ARG A 71 2.46 -2.98 5.43
N LEU A 72 1.18 -3.24 5.65
CA LEU A 72 0.71 -4.32 6.51
C LEU A 72 1.22 -5.67 6.00
N VAL A 73 1.08 -5.95 4.70
CA VAL A 73 1.56 -7.19 4.09
C VAL A 73 3.08 -7.34 4.22
N MET A 74 3.84 -6.26 4.00
CA MET A 74 5.30 -6.31 4.14
C MET A 74 5.76 -6.55 5.57
N ARG A 75 5.11 -5.92 6.56
CA ARG A 75 5.40 -6.16 7.97
C ARG A 75 5.07 -7.60 8.37
N GLN A 76 3.96 -8.16 7.87
CA GLN A 76 3.61 -9.56 8.11
C GLN A 76 4.65 -10.51 7.52
N ARG A 77 5.16 -10.23 6.31
CA ARG A 77 6.26 -11.01 5.70
C ARG A 77 7.54 -10.92 6.53
N SER A 78 7.88 -9.71 6.99
CA SER A 78 9.06 -9.49 7.82
C SER A 78 8.98 -10.18 9.19
N ALA A 79 7.81 -10.16 9.83
CA ALA A 79 7.55 -10.90 11.08
C ALA A 79 7.68 -12.42 10.91
N GLY A 80 7.47 -12.94 9.70
CA GLY A 80 7.73 -14.34 9.33
C GLY A 80 9.21 -14.72 9.17
N GLY A 81 10.15 -13.79 9.46
CA GLY A 81 11.60 -14.02 9.36
C GLY A 81 12.24 -13.45 8.10
N ASP A 82 11.48 -12.78 7.24
CA ASP A 82 11.97 -12.14 6.02
C ASP A 82 12.40 -10.68 6.31
N VAL A 83 13.40 -10.53 7.19
CA VAL A 83 13.92 -9.22 7.65
C VAL A 83 15.01 -8.67 6.73
N GLY A 84 15.41 -9.44 5.71
CA GLY A 84 16.31 -9.01 4.65
C GLY A 84 15.61 -8.07 3.65
N ALA A 85 16.39 -7.35 2.83
CA ALA A 85 15.85 -6.60 1.71
C ALA A 85 14.84 -7.49 0.96
N ALA A 86 13.59 -7.05 0.84
CA ALA A 86 12.54 -7.81 0.17
C ALA A 86 12.95 -7.94 -1.31
N TYR A 87 13.74 -8.95 -1.63
CA TYR A 87 14.14 -9.24 -2.99
C TYR A 87 12.87 -9.63 -3.76
N ALA A 88 12.73 -9.14 -4.99
CA ALA A 88 11.80 -9.70 -5.94
C ALA A 88 12.22 -11.15 -6.23
N ILE A 89 11.84 -12.09 -5.37
CA ILE A 89 12.06 -13.51 -5.61
C ILE A 89 11.11 -13.90 -6.75
N SER A 90 11.65 -13.84 -7.97
CA SER A 90 10.95 -14.15 -9.24
C SER A 90 10.61 -15.64 -9.40
N GLY A 91 10.85 -16.48 -8.39
CA GLY A 91 10.49 -17.89 -8.42
C GLY A 91 10.68 -18.56 -7.06
N LYS A 92 9.58 -19.10 -6.51
CA LYS A 92 9.63 -20.07 -5.42
C LYS A 92 9.31 -21.44 -6.04
N SER A 93 10.32 -22.30 -6.16
CA SER A 93 10.10 -23.70 -6.52
C SER A 93 9.66 -24.45 -5.27
N VAL A 94 8.42 -24.94 -5.26
CA VAL A 94 7.92 -25.92 -4.29
C VAL A 94 7.81 -27.22 -5.07
N GLY A 95 8.42 -28.29 -4.57
CA GLY A 95 8.58 -29.61 -5.22
C GLY A 95 7.67 -29.89 -6.42
N ASP A 96 8.30 -30.16 -7.56
CA ASP A 96 7.73 -30.57 -8.86
C ASP A 96 6.59 -29.75 -9.48
N GLU A 97 6.08 -28.70 -8.83
CA GLU A 97 5.02 -27.85 -9.39
C GLU A 97 5.55 -26.44 -9.68
N SER A 98 6.05 -26.23 -10.90
CA SER A 98 6.48 -24.92 -11.38
C SER A 98 5.27 -24.10 -11.82
N THR A 99 4.65 -23.36 -10.91
CA THR A 99 3.64 -22.35 -11.27
C THR A 99 4.33 -21.06 -11.69
N SER A 100 4.68 -20.99 -12.98
CA SER A 100 5.14 -19.74 -13.61
C SER A 100 3.96 -18.79 -13.75
N PHE A 101 3.63 -18.05 -12.69
CA PHE A 101 2.77 -16.88 -12.83
C PHE A 101 3.53 -15.88 -13.71
N ALA A 102 2.92 -15.44 -14.81
CA ALA A 102 3.41 -14.35 -15.63
C ALA A 102 3.28 -13.03 -14.84
N VAL A 103 4.09 -12.90 -13.79
CA VAL A 103 4.26 -11.66 -13.04
C VAL A 103 5.18 -10.78 -13.88
N PRO A 104 4.86 -9.51 -14.12
CA PRO A 104 5.81 -8.57 -14.70
C PRO A 104 7.12 -8.65 -13.93
N SER A 105 8.20 -8.98 -14.63
CA SER A 105 9.55 -9.04 -14.06
C SER A 105 9.86 -7.69 -13.42
N VAL A 106 9.98 -7.66 -12.08
CA VAL A 106 10.40 -6.46 -11.34
C VAL A 106 11.91 -6.34 -11.50
N THR A 107 12.38 -5.29 -12.16
CA THR A 107 13.81 -5.07 -12.37
C THR A 107 14.48 -4.51 -11.12
N MET A 108 15.81 -4.63 -11.01
CA MET A 108 16.55 -3.96 -9.91
C MET A 108 16.40 -2.43 -9.96
N ASP A 109 16.25 -1.85 -11.15
CA ASP A 109 16.00 -0.43 -11.33
C ASP A 109 14.62 -0.05 -10.76
N ASP A 110 13.60 -0.89 -10.95
CA ASP A 110 12.27 -0.68 -10.38
C ASP A 110 12.30 -0.70 -8.85
N LEU A 111 13.09 -1.59 -8.23
CA LEU A 111 13.26 -1.65 -6.78
C LEU A 111 14.06 -0.46 -6.24
N THR A 112 15.03 0.04 -7.00
CA THR A 112 15.80 1.22 -6.61
C THR A 112 14.93 2.48 -6.59
N ILE A 113 14.03 2.62 -7.56
CA ILE A 113 13.17 3.80 -7.71
C ILE A 113 11.91 3.71 -6.82
N ASN A 114 11.30 2.52 -6.73
CA ASN A 114 10.00 2.33 -6.08
C ASN A 114 10.08 1.56 -4.78
N GLY A 115 11.27 1.14 -4.34
CA GLY A 115 11.43 0.29 -3.18
C GLY A 115 10.70 -1.04 -3.34
N ASP A 116 10.03 -1.47 -2.29
CA ASP A 116 9.28 -2.71 -2.20
C ASP A 116 7.85 -2.62 -2.77
N LEU A 117 7.40 -1.44 -3.22
CA LEU A 117 6.05 -1.22 -3.77
C LEU A 117 5.65 -2.20 -4.90
N PRO A 118 6.52 -2.55 -5.86
CA PRO A 118 6.14 -3.48 -6.93
C PRO A 118 5.86 -4.92 -6.46
N LEU A 119 6.24 -5.28 -5.24
CA LEU A 119 6.21 -6.66 -4.72
C LEU A 119 4.83 -7.10 -4.19
N THR A 120 3.83 -6.22 -4.25
CA THR A 120 2.45 -6.52 -3.83
C THR A 120 1.45 -5.87 -4.79
N THR A 121 0.29 -6.50 -4.96
CA THR A 121 -0.81 -5.92 -5.75
C THR A 121 -1.23 -4.55 -5.26
N TYR A 122 -1.24 -4.32 -3.93
CA TYR A 122 -1.56 -3.02 -3.33
C TYR A 122 -0.52 -1.94 -3.67
N GLY A 123 0.78 -2.27 -3.61
CA GLY A 123 1.82 -1.32 -3.97
C GLY A 123 1.83 -0.98 -5.47
N VAL A 124 1.47 -1.94 -6.34
CA VAL A 124 1.23 -1.67 -7.77
C VAL A 124 0.01 -0.76 -7.98
N GLU A 125 -1.09 -0.97 -7.24
CA GLU A 125 -2.24 -0.06 -7.26
C GLU A 125 -1.83 1.35 -6.83
N PHE A 126 -1.07 1.48 -5.75
CA PHE A 126 -0.54 2.75 -5.27
C PHE A 126 0.31 3.44 -6.34
N MET A 127 1.23 2.74 -7.00
CA MET A 127 2.06 3.31 -8.08
C MET A 127 1.22 3.82 -9.25
N ARG A 128 0.18 3.06 -9.65
CA ARG A 128 -0.76 3.49 -10.69
C ARG A 128 -1.49 4.77 -10.28
N LEU A 129 -1.94 4.87 -9.02
CA LEU A 129 -2.61 6.06 -8.50
C LEU A 129 -1.64 7.24 -8.36
N ARG A 130 -0.39 7.00 -7.95
CA ARG A 130 0.68 8.01 -7.84
C ARG A 130 0.98 8.64 -9.20
N ARG A 131 1.04 7.83 -10.26
CA ARG A 131 1.17 8.36 -11.63
C ARG A 131 0.00 9.24 -12.01
N ARG A 132 -1.24 8.88 -11.64
CA ARG A 132 -2.43 9.71 -11.91
C ARG A 132 -2.46 10.99 -11.09
N ALA A 133 -2.05 10.94 -9.82
CA ALA A 133 -1.94 12.11 -8.96
C ALA A 133 -0.85 13.07 -9.45
N GLY A 134 0.24 12.55 -10.02
CA GLY A 134 1.33 13.36 -10.60
C GLY A 134 1.09 13.82 -12.05
N ALA A 135 0.26 13.11 -12.83
CA ALA A 135 -0.04 13.45 -14.22
C ALA A 135 -1.13 14.52 -14.39
N GLY A 136 -1.81 14.91 -13.31
CA GLY A 136 -2.67 16.09 -13.31
C GLY A 136 -1.79 17.33 -13.26
N GLY A 137 -1.65 18.04 -14.38
CA GLY A 137 -1.01 19.35 -14.38
C GLY A 137 -1.63 20.24 -13.31
N VAL A 138 -0.79 20.85 -12.47
CA VAL A 138 -1.21 21.94 -11.59
C VAL A 138 -1.67 23.06 -12.51
N MET A 139 -2.98 23.22 -12.68
CA MET A 139 -3.54 24.46 -13.21
C MET A 139 -3.45 25.47 -12.05
N ILE A 140 -2.43 26.32 -12.12
CA ILE A 140 -2.27 27.51 -11.27
C ILE A 140 -3.19 28.60 -11.82
#